data_AF-A0A8H5HNQ3-F1
#
_entry.id   AF-A0A8H5HNQ3-F1
#
_cell.length_a   1.000
_cell.length_b   1.000
_cell.length_c   1.000
_cell.angle_alpha   90.00
_cell.angle_beta   90.00
_cell.angle_gamma   90.00
#
_symmetry.space_group_name_H-M   'P 1'
#
loop_
_entity.id
_entity.type
_entity.pdbx_description
1 polymer ?
#
loop_
_entity_poly.entity_id
_entity_poly.type
_entity_poly.pdbx_seq_one_letter_code
_entity_poly.pdbx_strand_id
1 'polypeptide(L)'
;MPKDTSKLAQTTDTLSTTIKSSSLKSRVVTGASFKAQTKSKSSGSVASPLLPTTLLKKFLLDEHRQYTVYPPLHHVYTWSNLTPLDQVKVVVLGQDPYHNVGQAHGLSFSVLPPTKPPGSLKNIYKQLTLDYPTFKPPISGDLTPSAKSGVLWLNTSLTVRAHKAASHANKGWETFTAQVMRTVMERQGATHQGIVFMAWGLPAQKTCDKVGIDEEKHLVLKYD
;
A
#
# COMPACT_ATOMS: atom_id res chain seq x y z
N MET A 1 12.97 -8.33 -37.13
CA MET A 1 13.59 -8.88 -35.91
C MET A 1 12.53 -9.57 -35.07
N PRO A 2 12.64 -10.86 -34.75
CA PRO A 2 11.64 -11.55 -33.94
C PRO A 2 11.71 -11.01 -32.50
N LYS A 3 10.54 -10.63 -31.96
CA LYS A 3 10.39 -10.17 -30.57
C LYS A 3 10.59 -11.37 -29.66
N ASP A 4 11.60 -11.29 -28.79
CA ASP A 4 11.92 -12.34 -27.82
C ASP A 4 10.77 -12.52 -26.82
N THR A 5 9.99 -13.58 -27.03
CA THR A 5 8.80 -13.96 -26.24
C THR A 5 9.16 -14.57 -24.89
N SER A 6 10.42 -14.91 -24.64
CA SER A 6 10.88 -15.53 -23.38
C SER A 6 10.83 -14.56 -22.19
N LYS A 7 11.12 -13.28 -22.43
CA LYS A 7 11.07 -12.21 -21.41
C LYS A 7 9.63 -11.87 -20.99
N LEU A 8 8.68 -12.08 -21.89
CA LEU A 8 7.25 -11.83 -21.66
C LEU A 8 6.67 -12.85 -20.66
N ALA A 9 6.98 -14.14 -20.83
CA ALA A 9 6.54 -15.22 -19.94
C ALA A 9 7.13 -15.08 -18.52
N GLN A 10 8.42 -14.74 -18.42
CA GLN A 10 9.06 -14.51 -17.12
C GLN A 10 8.48 -13.30 -16.37
N THR A 11 8.10 -12.23 -17.08
CA THR A 11 7.51 -11.04 -16.46
C THR A 11 6.08 -11.30 -15.98
N THR A 12 5.28 -12.04 -16.75
CA THR A 12 3.92 -12.46 -16.35
C THR A 12 3.94 -13.47 -15.22
N ASP A 13 4.89 -14.41 -15.21
CA ASP A 13 5.05 -15.36 -14.11
C ASP A 13 5.60 -14.71 -12.84
N THR A 14 6.49 -13.73 -12.94
CA THR A 14 7.01 -13.01 -11.75
C THR A 14 5.92 -12.14 -11.12
N LEU A 15 5.08 -11.47 -11.93
CA LEU A 15 3.88 -10.78 -11.46
C LEU A 15 2.90 -11.75 -10.79
N SER A 16 2.64 -12.90 -11.42
CA SER A 16 1.68 -13.89 -10.93
C SER A 16 2.18 -14.71 -9.74
N THR A 17 3.49 -14.84 -9.56
CA THR A 17 4.14 -15.60 -8.47
C THR A 17 4.33 -14.73 -7.22
N THR A 18 4.67 -13.44 -7.39
CA THR A 18 4.77 -12.46 -6.27
C THR A 18 3.41 -12.23 -5.59
N ILE A 19 2.31 -12.49 -6.31
CA ILE A 19 0.93 -12.42 -5.81
C ILE A 19 0.62 -13.55 -4.80
N LYS A 20 1.35 -14.68 -4.80
CA LYS A 20 0.97 -15.89 -4.05
C LYS A 20 1.53 -16.02 -2.62
N SER A 21 2.43 -15.14 -2.14
CA SER A 21 3.27 -15.44 -0.96
C SER A 21 2.92 -14.76 0.38
N SER A 22 1.75 -14.16 0.58
CA SER A 22 1.38 -13.63 1.91
C SER A 22 -0.09 -13.82 2.27
N SER A 23 -0.37 -14.07 3.56
CA SER A 23 -1.71 -14.34 4.13
C SER A 23 -2.69 -13.17 3.94
N LEU A 24 -2.17 -11.94 3.85
CA LEU A 24 -2.95 -10.76 3.47
C LEU A 24 -3.31 -10.80 1.97
N LYS A 25 -2.39 -11.23 1.10
CA LYS A 25 -2.65 -11.37 -0.35
C LYS A 25 -3.66 -12.48 -0.67
N SER A 26 -3.66 -13.62 0.04
CA SER A 26 -4.58 -14.73 -0.29
C SER A 26 -6.05 -14.38 -0.03
N ARG A 27 -6.36 -13.69 1.07
CA ARG A 27 -7.73 -13.24 1.39
C ARG A 27 -8.20 -12.08 0.50
N VAL A 28 -7.26 -11.28 0.03
CA VAL A 28 -7.45 -10.17 -0.91
C VAL A 28 -7.69 -10.72 -2.33
N VAL A 29 -7.00 -11.78 -2.75
CA VAL A 29 -7.03 -12.32 -4.14
C VAL A 29 -8.04 -13.45 -4.35
N THR A 30 -8.54 -14.10 -3.29
CA THR A 30 -9.60 -15.11 -3.40
C THR A 30 -10.79 -14.68 -2.56
N GLY A 31 -11.90 -14.32 -3.22
CA GLY A 31 -13.20 -14.13 -2.57
C GLY A 31 -13.76 -15.45 -2.03
N ALA A 32 -13.03 -16.10 -1.13
CA ALA A 32 -13.42 -17.35 -0.51
C ALA A 32 -14.37 -17.04 0.65
N SER A 33 -15.66 -17.00 0.32
CA SER A 33 -16.74 -17.19 1.29
C SER A 33 -16.51 -18.52 2.02
N PHE A 34 -16.38 -18.45 3.34
CA PHE A 34 -16.30 -19.61 4.20
C PHE A 34 -17.69 -20.27 4.27
N LYS A 35 -17.89 -21.38 3.55
CA LYS A 35 -18.99 -22.30 3.88
C LYS A 35 -18.55 -23.19 5.03
N ALA A 36 -18.99 -22.84 6.24
CA ALA A 36 -19.29 -23.82 7.28
C ALA A 36 -20.54 -23.36 8.06
N GLN A 37 -21.68 -23.68 7.48
CA GLN A 37 -22.87 -24.23 8.15
C GLN A 37 -23.41 -23.55 9.42
N THR A 38 -24.23 -22.51 9.24
CA THR A 38 -25.55 -22.41 9.90
C THR A 38 -26.57 -21.84 8.90
N LYS A 39 -27.76 -22.45 8.85
CA LYS A 39 -28.88 -22.04 7.99
C LYS A 39 -29.48 -20.73 8.54
N SER A 40 -29.51 -19.64 7.76
CA SER A 40 -30.69 -18.78 7.56
C SER A 40 -30.40 -17.68 6.52
N LYS A 41 -31.48 -17.18 5.91
CA LYS A 41 -31.52 -16.28 4.75
C LYS A 41 -31.00 -14.87 5.06
N SER A 42 -30.23 -14.28 4.14
CA SER A 42 -30.47 -12.94 3.58
C SER A 42 -29.40 -12.56 2.53
N SER A 43 -29.83 -11.73 1.59
CA SER A 43 -29.13 -11.19 0.43
C SER A 43 -27.91 -10.32 0.78
N GLY A 44 -26.78 -10.53 0.10
CA GLY A 44 -25.62 -9.62 0.14
C GLY A 44 -24.59 -9.98 -0.93
N SER A 45 -24.30 -9.02 -1.82
CA SER A 45 -23.31 -9.11 -2.91
C SER A 45 -21.94 -9.60 -2.44
N VAL A 46 -21.41 -10.66 -3.08
CA VAL A 46 -20.11 -11.26 -2.76
C VAL A 46 -18.97 -10.35 -3.26
N ALA A 47 -18.08 -9.95 -2.36
CA ALA A 47 -16.88 -9.16 -2.66
C ALA A 47 -15.98 -9.86 -3.69
N SER A 48 -15.67 -9.15 -4.77
CA SER A 48 -14.81 -9.64 -5.87
C SER A 48 -13.31 -9.56 -5.50
N PRO A 49 -12.48 -10.46 -6.03
CA PRO A 49 -11.06 -10.53 -5.70
C PRO A 49 -10.27 -9.28 -6.14
N LEU A 50 -9.38 -8.83 -5.26
CA LEU A 50 -8.58 -7.60 -5.33
C LEU A 50 -7.36 -7.75 -6.21
N LEU A 51 -7.59 -7.95 -7.50
CA LEU A 51 -6.55 -7.80 -8.50
C LEU A 51 -6.61 -6.38 -9.09
N PRO A 52 -5.45 -5.78 -9.39
CA PRO A 52 -5.39 -4.65 -10.32
C PRO A 52 -6.29 -4.93 -11.53
N THR A 53 -7.11 -3.96 -11.90
CA THR A 53 -8.01 -4.11 -13.05
C THR A 53 -7.20 -4.48 -14.29
N THR A 54 -7.84 -5.15 -15.26
CA THR A 54 -7.18 -5.52 -16.53
C THR A 54 -6.52 -4.30 -17.20
N LEU A 55 -7.13 -3.11 -17.06
CA LEU A 55 -6.58 -1.85 -17.54
C LEU A 55 -5.29 -1.44 -16.81
N LEU A 56 -5.27 -1.49 -15.48
CA LEU A 56 -4.07 -1.15 -14.69
C LEU A 56 -2.93 -2.13 -14.99
N LYS A 57 -3.21 -3.43 -15.11
CA LYS A 57 -2.21 -4.43 -15.48
C LYS A 57 -1.57 -4.13 -16.84
N LYS A 58 -2.40 -3.86 -17.85
CA LYS A 58 -1.92 -3.52 -19.20
C LYS A 58 -1.07 -2.26 -19.18
N PHE A 59 -1.53 -1.21 -18.50
CA PHE A 59 -0.79 0.04 -18.35
C PHE A 59 0.60 -0.19 -17.74
N LEU A 60 0.69 -0.94 -16.63
CA LEU A 60 1.97 -1.21 -15.96
C LEU A 60 2.93 -2.03 -16.82
N LEU A 61 2.42 -3.02 -17.57
CA LEU A 61 3.24 -3.79 -18.50
C LEU A 61 3.85 -2.89 -19.58
N ASP A 62 3.08 -1.94 -20.10
CA ASP A 62 3.57 -1.00 -21.11
C ASP A 62 4.56 0.02 -20.51
N GLU A 63 4.31 0.52 -19.30
CA GLU A 63 5.25 1.41 -18.60
C GLU A 63 6.60 0.73 -18.33
N HIS A 64 6.58 -0.51 -17.81
CA HIS A 64 7.81 -1.26 -17.51
C HIS A 64 8.61 -1.65 -18.76
N ARG A 65 7.99 -1.66 -19.95
CA ARG A 65 8.70 -1.89 -21.22
C ARG A 65 9.42 -0.64 -21.72
N GLN A 66 8.89 0.54 -21.41
CA GLN A 66 9.34 1.80 -22.01
C GLN A 66 10.16 2.65 -21.05
N TYR A 67 9.97 2.48 -19.75
CA TYR A 67 10.52 3.37 -18.74
C TYR A 67 11.04 2.60 -17.52
N THR A 68 11.99 3.21 -16.82
CA THR A 68 12.29 2.82 -15.44
C THR A 68 11.13 3.23 -14.55
N VAL A 69 10.59 2.25 -13.83
CA VAL A 69 9.47 2.43 -12.89
C VAL A 69 9.92 2.01 -11.50
N TYR A 70 9.59 2.82 -10.51
CA TYR A 70 9.85 2.57 -9.09
C TYR A 70 8.57 2.26 -8.32
N PRO A 71 8.66 1.47 -7.23
CA PRO A 71 9.85 0.70 -6.84
C PRO A 71 10.11 -0.45 -7.83
N PRO A 72 11.27 -1.14 -7.74
CA PRO A 72 11.47 -2.41 -8.46
C PRO A 72 10.29 -3.37 -8.23
N LEU A 73 9.97 -4.18 -9.23
CA LEU A 73 8.70 -4.91 -9.24
C LEU A 73 8.46 -5.80 -8.00
N HIS A 74 9.50 -6.46 -7.52
CA HIS A 74 9.44 -7.32 -6.32
C HIS A 74 9.15 -6.55 -5.02
N HIS A 75 9.31 -5.23 -5.03
CA HIS A 75 9.05 -4.35 -3.90
C HIS A 75 7.66 -3.68 -3.93
N VAL A 76 6.90 -3.75 -5.03
CA VAL A 76 5.60 -3.03 -5.15
C VAL A 76 4.62 -3.38 -4.01
N TYR A 77 4.68 -4.61 -3.51
CA TYR A 77 3.81 -5.12 -2.46
C TYR A 77 4.50 -5.33 -1.10
N THR A 78 5.69 -4.74 -0.87
CA THR A 78 6.44 -4.88 0.39
C THR A 78 5.57 -4.53 1.61
N TRP A 79 4.76 -3.47 1.55
CA TRP A 79 3.81 -3.06 2.59
C TRP A 79 2.93 -4.23 3.10
N SER A 80 2.42 -5.05 2.18
CA SER A 80 1.52 -6.16 2.50
C SER A 80 2.24 -7.36 3.12
N ASN A 81 3.54 -7.50 2.83
CA ASN A 81 4.36 -8.58 3.34
C ASN A 81 4.85 -8.25 4.77
N LEU A 82 5.17 -6.97 5.03
CA LEU A 82 5.69 -6.52 6.31
C LEU A 82 4.60 -6.27 7.35
N THR A 83 3.38 -5.92 6.91
CA THR A 83 2.25 -5.66 7.81
C THR A 83 1.07 -6.55 7.44
N PRO A 84 1.00 -7.79 7.97
CA PRO A 84 -0.14 -8.70 7.78
C PRO A 84 -1.47 -8.08 8.23
N LEU A 85 -2.59 -8.51 7.61
CA LEU A 85 -3.92 -7.91 7.83
C LEU A 85 -4.31 -7.79 9.29
N ASP A 86 -4.08 -8.88 10.02
CA ASP A 86 -4.38 -9.13 11.42
C ASP A 86 -3.49 -8.33 12.37
N GLN A 87 -2.40 -7.74 11.86
CA GLN A 87 -1.46 -6.93 12.65
C GLN A 87 -1.58 -5.44 12.40
N VAL A 88 -2.33 -4.99 11.37
CA VAL A 88 -2.57 -3.57 11.10
C VAL A 88 -3.22 -2.89 12.32
N LYS A 89 -2.62 -1.79 12.77
CA LYS A 89 -3.12 -0.92 13.86
C LYS A 89 -3.28 0.52 13.38
N VAL A 90 -2.33 0.95 12.55
CA VAL A 90 -2.26 2.31 12.00
C VAL A 90 -2.09 2.20 10.49
N VAL A 91 -2.78 3.03 9.71
CA VAL A 91 -2.58 3.20 8.28
C VAL A 91 -2.04 4.61 8.04
N VAL A 92 -0.88 4.71 7.40
CA VAL A 92 -0.27 6.00 7.02
C VAL A 92 -0.29 6.14 5.52
N LEU A 93 -1.00 7.17 5.03
CA LEU A 93 -1.20 7.40 3.60
C LEU A 93 -0.13 8.33 3.03
N GLY A 94 0.62 7.82 2.06
CA GLY A 94 1.41 8.61 1.13
C GLY A 94 0.72 8.74 -0.23
N GLN A 95 1.28 9.57 -1.11
CA GLN A 95 0.72 9.81 -2.45
C GLN A 95 1.23 8.78 -3.46
N ASP A 96 2.50 8.87 -3.83
CA ASP A 96 3.17 7.98 -4.75
C ASP A 96 4.59 7.68 -4.25
N PRO A 97 5.26 6.62 -4.74
CA PRO A 97 6.60 6.29 -4.30
C PRO A 97 7.59 7.40 -4.66
N TYR A 98 8.72 7.45 -3.95
CA TYR A 98 9.83 8.30 -4.39
C TYR A 98 10.30 7.93 -5.80
N HIS A 99 10.52 8.94 -6.63
CA HIS A 99 10.79 8.76 -8.06
C HIS A 99 12.28 8.80 -8.43
N ASN A 100 13.21 8.90 -7.48
CA ASN A 100 14.64 8.82 -7.77
C ASN A 100 15.23 7.44 -7.46
N VAL A 101 16.39 7.19 -8.06
CA VAL A 101 17.16 5.95 -7.94
C VAL A 101 17.41 5.60 -6.47
N GLY A 102 17.13 4.34 -6.09
CA GLY A 102 17.45 3.82 -4.76
C GLY A 102 16.60 4.36 -3.61
N GLN A 103 15.50 5.08 -3.89
CA GLN A 103 14.65 5.64 -2.83
C GLN A 103 13.49 4.71 -2.47
N ALA A 104 12.59 4.43 -3.40
CA ALA A 104 11.38 3.67 -3.12
C ALA A 104 11.64 2.16 -3.00
N HIS A 105 11.12 1.55 -1.93
CA HIS A 105 11.20 0.09 -1.69
C HIS A 105 9.86 -0.54 -1.27
N GLY A 106 8.75 0.17 -1.51
CA GLY A 106 7.39 -0.36 -1.32
C GLY A 106 6.69 0.01 -0.01
N LEU A 107 7.27 0.92 0.77
CA LEU A 107 6.63 1.58 1.92
C LEU A 107 6.54 3.10 1.64
N SER A 108 5.43 3.74 1.99
CA SER A 108 5.33 5.20 1.95
C SER A 108 6.36 5.83 2.90
N PHE A 109 6.91 6.99 2.52
CA PHE A 109 7.91 7.78 3.26
C PHE A 109 9.27 7.11 3.57
N SER A 110 9.40 5.79 3.41
CA SER A 110 10.61 5.06 3.78
C SER A 110 11.64 4.98 2.65
N VAL A 111 12.92 4.97 3.04
CA VAL A 111 14.07 4.68 2.16
C VAL A 111 15.03 3.73 2.86
N LEU A 112 15.72 2.88 2.10
CA LEU A 112 16.75 1.98 2.65
C LEU A 112 18.14 2.66 2.65
N PRO A 113 19.03 2.33 3.60
CA PRO A 113 20.44 2.69 3.49
C PRO A 113 21.02 2.25 2.14
N PRO A 114 21.96 3.01 1.54
CA PRO A 114 22.59 4.22 2.07
C PRO A 114 21.80 5.52 1.80
N THR A 115 20.59 5.45 1.26
CA THR A 115 19.79 6.62 0.92
C THR A 115 19.42 7.40 2.19
N LYS A 116 19.77 8.69 2.22
CA LYS A 116 19.45 9.57 3.34
C LYS A 116 17.94 9.81 3.43
N PRO A 117 17.37 9.97 4.64
CA PRO A 117 15.97 10.33 4.83
C PRO A 117 15.58 11.55 3.98
N PRO A 118 14.53 11.45 3.14
CA PRO A 118 14.01 12.59 2.38
C PRO A 118 13.38 13.65 3.29
N GLY A 119 13.13 14.85 2.74
CA GLY A 119 12.60 15.98 3.51
C GLY A 119 11.32 15.66 4.28
N SER A 120 10.38 14.95 3.65
CA SER A 120 9.14 14.52 4.31
C SER A 120 9.38 13.61 5.52
N LEU A 121 10.31 12.65 5.42
CA LEU A 121 10.63 11.77 6.55
C LEU A 121 11.39 12.50 7.66
N LYS A 122 12.28 13.43 7.29
CA LYS A 122 12.94 14.31 8.26
C LYS A 122 11.92 15.16 9.04
N ASN A 123 10.87 15.63 8.38
CA ASN A 123 9.79 16.36 9.05
C ASN A 123 9.02 15.46 10.01
N ILE A 124 8.71 14.21 9.63
CA ILE A 124 8.11 13.22 10.54
C ILE A 124 9.01 13.01 11.78
N TYR A 125 10.31 12.80 11.59
CA TYR A 125 11.24 12.63 12.71
C TYR A 125 11.33 13.88 13.60
N LYS A 126 11.33 15.08 13.01
CA LYS A 126 11.30 16.33 13.77
C LYS A 126 10.04 16.42 14.63
N GLN A 127 8.88 16.10 14.08
CA GLN A 127 7.63 16.12 14.83
C GLN A 127 7.63 15.08 15.96
N LEU A 128 8.11 13.86 15.69
CA LEU A 128 8.26 12.84 16.73
C LEU A 128 9.19 13.26 17.87
N THR A 129 10.27 13.99 17.59
CA THR A 129 11.14 14.53 18.64
C THR A 129 10.46 15.62 19.47
N LEU A 130 9.59 16.44 18.86
CA LEU A 130 8.83 17.46 19.58
C LEU A 130 7.78 16.82 20.51
N ASP A 131 7.06 15.81 20.01
CA ASP A 131 6.00 15.14 20.77
C ASP A 131 6.57 14.18 21.82
N TYR A 132 7.74 13.59 21.55
CA TYR A 132 8.42 12.65 22.42
C TYR A 132 9.89 13.08 22.60
N PRO A 133 10.22 13.91 23.60
CA PRO A 133 11.59 14.42 23.80
C PRO A 133 12.66 13.34 24.00
N THR A 134 12.27 12.13 24.39
CA THR A 134 13.15 10.96 24.51
C THR A 134 13.41 10.23 23.19
N PHE A 135 12.63 10.52 22.14
CA PHE A 135 12.80 9.96 20.81
C PHE A 135 14.07 10.52 20.16
N LYS A 136 14.97 9.62 19.77
CA LYS A 136 16.18 9.95 19.03
C LYS A 136 15.99 9.55 17.57
N PRO A 137 15.91 10.49 16.62
CA PRO A 137 15.77 10.19 15.20
C PRO A 137 16.89 9.24 14.74
N PRO A 138 16.57 8.14 14.06
CA PRO A 138 17.59 7.28 13.48
C PRO A 138 18.26 8.00 12.30
N ILE A 139 19.52 7.63 12.04
CA ILE A 139 20.25 8.08 10.84
C ILE A 139 19.61 7.49 9.57
N SER A 140 19.04 6.28 9.68
CA SER A 140 18.36 5.56 8.61
C SER A 140 16.95 6.11 8.33
N GLY A 141 16.51 5.99 7.08
CA GLY A 141 15.12 6.25 6.67
C GLY A 141 14.24 4.99 6.60
N ASP A 142 14.73 3.87 7.13
CA ASP A 142 14.05 2.59 7.04
C ASP A 142 12.92 2.47 8.09
N LEU A 143 11.69 2.37 7.61
CA LEU A 143 10.47 2.23 8.41
C LEU A 143 10.02 0.77 8.52
N THR A 144 10.81 -0.19 8.03
CA THR A 144 10.56 -1.63 8.18
C THR A 144 10.28 -2.04 9.64
N PRO A 145 10.99 -1.52 10.67
CA PRO A 145 10.69 -1.87 12.06
C PRO A 145 9.28 -1.48 12.52
N SER A 146 8.81 -0.28 12.15
CA SER A 146 7.44 0.15 12.49
C SER A 146 6.40 -0.57 11.64
N ALA A 147 6.72 -0.90 10.39
CA ALA A 147 5.87 -1.72 9.53
C ALA A 147 5.55 -3.09 10.17
N LYS A 148 6.58 -3.76 10.68
CA LYS A 148 6.47 -5.04 11.42
C LYS A 148 5.72 -4.92 12.74
N SER A 149 5.55 -3.72 13.27
CA SER A 149 4.86 -3.45 14.54
C SER A 149 3.36 -3.13 14.36
N GLY A 150 2.88 -3.10 13.11
CA GLY A 150 1.48 -2.88 12.77
C GLY A 150 1.19 -1.55 12.06
N VAL A 151 2.20 -0.80 11.64
CA VAL A 151 2.02 0.44 10.85
C VAL A 151 2.01 0.12 9.36
N LEU A 152 0.84 0.22 8.73
CA LEU A 152 0.69 0.02 7.30
C LEU A 152 1.06 1.31 6.54
N TRP A 153 2.29 1.35 6.01
CA TRP A 153 2.80 2.45 5.18
C TRP A 153 2.37 2.30 3.72
N LEU A 154 1.22 2.88 3.38
CA LEU A 154 0.56 2.70 2.08
C LEU A 154 0.60 3.99 1.24
N ASN A 155 1.04 3.91 -0.02
CA ASN A 155 0.81 4.99 -0.97
C ASN A 155 -0.51 4.79 -1.71
N THR A 156 -1.19 5.86 -2.15
CA THR A 156 -2.40 5.76 -2.97
C THR A 156 -2.11 5.27 -4.39
N SER A 157 -0.98 5.68 -4.97
CA SER A 157 -0.33 5.05 -6.13
C SER A 157 0.84 4.18 -5.69
N LEU A 158 0.94 2.94 -6.17
CA LEU A 158 2.01 2.02 -5.74
C LEU A 158 3.25 2.00 -6.65
N THR A 159 3.21 2.74 -7.76
CA THR A 159 4.33 2.83 -8.70
C THR A 159 4.46 4.26 -9.23
N VAL A 160 5.64 4.59 -9.76
CA VAL A 160 5.94 5.88 -10.37
C VAL A 160 7.02 5.70 -11.43
N ARG A 161 6.97 6.48 -12.50
CA ARG A 161 8.06 6.59 -13.46
C ARG A 161 9.23 7.35 -12.85
N ALA A 162 10.45 6.89 -13.14
CA ALA A 162 11.67 7.56 -12.70
C ALA A 162 11.66 9.06 -13.07
N HIS A 163 12.00 9.90 -12.09
CA HIS A 163 12.09 11.36 -12.20
C HIS A 163 10.79 12.08 -12.59
N LYS A 164 9.64 11.41 -12.52
CA LYS A 164 8.34 11.99 -12.86
C LYS A 164 7.29 11.66 -11.80
N ALA A 165 7.27 12.47 -10.74
CA ALA A 165 6.26 12.40 -9.69
C ALA A 165 4.83 12.36 -10.27
N ALA A 166 3.94 11.62 -9.62
CA ALA A 166 2.53 11.44 -9.99
C ALA A 166 2.28 10.89 -11.41
N SER A 167 3.30 10.39 -12.11
CA SER A 167 3.17 9.87 -13.48
C SER A 167 2.19 8.71 -13.63
N HIS A 168 1.98 7.92 -12.57
CA HIS A 168 1.04 6.80 -12.55
C HIS A 168 -0.24 7.12 -11.75
N ALA A 169 -0.45 8.38 -11.37
CA ALA A 169 -1.69 8.81 -10.74
C ALA A 169 -2.88 8.64 -11.69
N ASN A 170 -4.04 8.32 -11.14
CA ASN A 170 -5.31 8.07 -11.82
C ASN A 170 -5.24 6.94 -12.85
N LYS A 171 -4.32 5.99 -12.70
CA LYS A 171 -4.20 4.81 -13.57
C LYS A 171 -4.89 3.56 -13.00
N GLY A 172 -5.45 3.68 -11.80
CA GLY A 172 -6.25 2.64 -11.15
C GLY A 172 -5.67 2.13 -9.84
N TRP A 173 -4.47 2.60 -9.44
CA TRP A 173 -3.91 2.24 -8.14
C TRP A 173 -4.78 2.74 -7.00
N GLU A 174 -5.36 3.93 -7.13
CA GLU A 174 -6.21 4.56 -6.12
C GLU A 174 -7.45 3.72 -5.84
N THR A 175 -8.03 3.08 -6.87
CA THR A 175 -9.14 2.13 -6.69
C THR A 175 -8.69 0.90 -5.93
N PHE A 176 -7.51 0.37 -6.25
CA PHE A 176 -6.94 -0.79 -5.58
C PHE A 176 -6.61 -0.49 -4.11
N THR A 177 -5.93 0.61 -3.82
CA THR A 177 -5.51 0.99 -2.47
C THR A 177 -6.69 1.43 -1.60
N ALA A 178 -7.70 2.09 -2.17
CA ALA A 178 -8.97 2.34 -1.49
C ALA A 178 -9.62 1.03 -1.03
N GLN A 179 -9.57 -0.02 -1.86
CA GLN A 179 -10.14 -1.30 -1.50
C GLN A 179 -9.30 -2.05 -0.45
N VAL A 180 -7.97 -1.91 -0.47
CA VAL A 180 -7.11 -2.37 0.64
C VAL A 180 -7.54 -1.73 1.96
N MET A 181 -7.79 -0.42 1.98
CA MET A 181 -8.27 0.27 3.18
C MET A 181 -9.62 -0.26 3.65
N ARG A 182 -10.56 -0.53 2.73
CA ARG A 182 -11.85 -1.16 3.09
C ARG A 182 -11.67 -2.54 3.72
N THR A 183 -10.80 -3.38 3.16
CA THR A 183 -10.50 -4.70 3.74
C THR A 183 -9.85 -4.59 5.12
N VAL A 184 -9.01 -3.58 5.36
CA VAL A 184 -8.47 -3.29 6.69
C VAL A 184 -9.58 -2.92 7.68
N MET A 185 -10.53 -2.07 7.28
CA MET A 185 -11.69 -1.72 8.12
C MET A 185 -12.61 -2.92 8.37
N GLU A 186 -12.92 -3.72 7.35
CA GLU A 186 -13.75 -4.93 7.48
C GLU A 186 -13.16 -5.93 8.48
N ARG A 187 -11.82 -6.04 8.56
CA ARG A 187 -11.16 -6.89 9.56
C ARG A 187 -11.49 -6.46 10.99
N GLN A 188 -11.70 -5.17 11.26
CA GLN A 188 -12.07 -4.70 12.59
C GLN A 188 -13.35 -5.36 13.10
N GLY A 189 -14.29 -5.68 12.21
CA GLY A 189 -15.52 -6.39 12.58
C GLY A 189 -15.26 -7.74 13.27
N ALA A 190 -14.08 -8.34 13.06
CA ALA A 190 -13.67 -9.58 13.73
C ALA A 190 -12.83 -9.36 15.00
N THR A 191 -12.17 -8.21 15.18
CA THR A 191 -11.27 -7.94 16.33
C THR A 191 -11.80 -6.92 17.32
N HIS A 192 -12.89 -6.21 16.99
CA HIS A 192 -13.47 -5.09 17.76
C HIS A 192 -12.51 -3.94 18.07
N GLN A 193 -11.36 -3.85 17.41
CA GLN A 193 -10.34 -2.82 17.61
C GLN A 193 -10.31 -1.87 16.41
N GLY A 194 -10.60 -0.59 16.65
CA GLY A 194 -10.52 0.46 15.64
C GLY A 194 -9.13 0.61 15.02
N ILE A 195 -9.09 1.15 13.80
CA ILE A 195 -7.85 1.45 13.08
C ILE A 195 -7.63 2.95 13.10
N VAL A 196 -6.38 3.37 13.32
CA VAL A 196 -5.99 4.78 13.20
C VAL A 196 -5.53 5.07 11.78
N PHE A 197 -6.07 6.11 11.15
CA PHE A 197 -5.67 6.57 9.83
C PHE A 197 -4.95 7.91 9.95
N MET A 198 -3.69 7.96 9.52
CA MET A 198 -2.90 9.20 9.43
C MET A 198 -3.10 9.79 8.03
N ALA A 199 -3.87 10.86 7.95
CA ALA A 199 -4.24 11.56 6.72
C ALA A 199 -3.51 12.91 6.62
N TRP A 200 -2.24 12.86 6.22
CA TRP A 200 -1.40 14.05 6.11
C TRP A 200 -1.56 14.73 4.75
N GLY A 201 -2.05 15.98 4.76
CA GLY A 201 -2.33 16.78 3.60
C GLY A 201 -3.64 16.43 2.88
N LEU A 202 -4.13 17.38 2.09
CA LEU A 202 -5.40 17.30 1.36
C LEU A 202 -5.59 16.01 0.52
N PRO A 203 -4.57 15.46 -0.20
CA PRO A 203 -4.76 14.24 -0.97
C PRO A 203 -5.10 13.01 -0.11
N ALA A 204 -4.46 12.88 1.05
CA ALA A 204 -4.72 11.79 1.98
C ALA A 204 -6.10 11.94 2.64
N GLN A 205 -6.45 13.16 3.05
CA GLN A 205 -7.77 13.47 3.60
C GLN A 205 -8.89 13.13 2.61
N LYS A 206 -8.79 13.60 1.36
CA LYS A 206 -9.74 13.25 0.29
C LYS A 206 -9.83 11.74 0.02
N THR A 207 -8.72 11.02 0.20
CA THR A 207 -8.72 9.55 0.05
C THR A 207 -9.52 8.90 1.17
N CYS A 208 -9.32 9.32 2.42
CA CYS A 208 -10.12 8.87 3.56
C CYS A 208 -11.62 9.15 3.35
N ASP A 209 -11.97 10.37 2.95
CA ASP A 209 -13.36 10.77 2.71
C ASP A 209 -14.01 9.90 1.61
N LYS A 210 -13.29 9.67 0.50
CA LYS A 210 -13.77 8.84 -0.61
C LYS A 210 -13.92 7.37 -0.23
N VAL A 211 -13.08 6.87 0.68
CA VAL A 211 -13.18 5.50 1.18
C VAL A 211 -14.39 5.33 2.09
N GLY A 212 -14.84 6.41 2.76
CA GLY A 212 -16.00 6.40 3.65
C GLY A 212 -15.66 5.77 5.00
N ILE A 213 -14.62 6.29 5.66
CA ILE A 213 -14.20 5.79 6.98
C ILE A 213 -15.26 6.17 8.03
N ASP A 214 -15.76 5.17 8.74
CA ASP A 214 -16.66 5.34 9.88
C ASP A 214 -15.86 5.83 11.10
N GLU A 215 -15.93 7.14 11.38
CA GLU A 215 -15.19 7.79 12.47
C GLU A 215 -15.72 7.43 13.87
N GLU A 216 -16.86 6.73 13.99
CA GLU A 216 -17.29 6.15 15.28
C GLU A 216 -16.51 4.87 15.61
N LYS A 217 -16.04 4.14 14.59
CA LYS A 217 -15.30 2.89 14.72
C LYS A 217 -13.79 3.05 14.55
N HIS A 218 -13.37 4.12 13.89
CA HIS A 218 -11.98 4.35 13.48
C HIS A 218 -11.59 5.79 13.78
N LEU A 219 -10.29 6.03 14.00
CA LEU A 219 -9.79 7.37 14.26
C LEU A 219 -9.09 7.91 13.02
N VAL A 220 -9.53 9.05 12.50
CA VAL A 220 -8.85 9.74 11.39
C VAL A 220 -8.12 10.96 11.93
N LEU A 221 -6.78 10.92 11.94
CA LEU A 221 -5.94 12.03 12.33
C LEU A 221 -5.53 12.83 11.10
N LYS A 222 -6.09 14.02 10.97
CA LYS A 222 -5.87 14.95 9.84
C LYS A 222 -4.82 15.98 10.25
N TYR A 223 -3.90 16.27 9.34
CA TYR A 223 -2.90 17.34 9.51
C TYR A 223 -2.73 18.05 8.16
N ASP A 224 -2.50 19.36 8.23
CA ASP A 224 -2.40 20.24 7.07
C ASP A 224 -0.95 20.39 6.56
#